data_AF-A0A5C3R2J6-F1
#
_entry.id   AF-A0A5C3R2J6-F1
#
_cell.length_a   1.000
_cell.length_b   1.000
_cell.length_c   1.000
_cell.angle_alpha   90.00
_cell.angle_beta   90.00
_cell.angle_gamma   90.00
#
_symmetry.space_group_name_H-M   'P 1'
#
loop_
_entity.id
_entity.type
_entity.pdbx_description
1 polymer ?
#
loop_
_entity_poly.entity_id
_entity_poly.type
_entity_poly.pdbx_seq_one_letter_code
_entity_poly.pdbx_strand_id
1 'polypeptide(L)'
;QIGKGAYTTPGAGQWPGSATDWFCVITAEKGALERVSKAWVPKFDGETELWFKADDVVNNYIERLESSWDPAKTLRMSIIDGRGWNDVQMVIPPGLLNSNGGAMGIAASCREKLADMPTEVVNYDTWHENIKGNRE
;
A
#
# COMPACT_ATOMS: atom_id res chain seq x y z
N GLN A 1 8.91 6.30 -3.81
CA GLN A 1 8.83 5.10 -2.95
C GLN A 1 8.15 3.97 -3.72
N ILE A 2 7.98 2.75 -3.19
CA ILE A 2 7.72 1.39 -3.77
C ILE A 2 6.89 1.17 -5.08
N GLY A 3 7.01 2.05 -6.06
CA GLY A 3 6.44 1.97 -7.40
C GLY A 3 5.15 2.76 -7.61
N LYS A 4 4.58 2.65 -8.81
CA LYS A 4 3.39 3.39 -9.25
C LYS A 4 2.10 2.91 -8.58
N GLY A 5 1.30 3.85 -8.10
CA GLY A 5 -0.06 3.59 -7.59
C GLY A 5 -0.56 4.71 -6.69
N ALA A 6 -1.72 4.49 -6.07
CA ALA A 6 -2.24 5.39 -5.05
C ALA A 6 -1.61 5.05 -3.69
N TYR A 7 -1.02 6.05 -3.04
CA TYR A 7 -0.36 5.91 -1.74
C TYR A 7 -1.36 6.19 -0.62
N THR A 8 -1.34 5.34 0.40
CA THR A 8 -2.19 5.43 1.58
C THR A 8 -1.38 5.20 2.84
N THR A 9 -1.90 5.68 3.96
CA THR A 9 -1.36 5.43 5.31
C THR A 9 -2.42 4.76 6.17
N PRO A 10 -2.04 4.03 7.24
CA PRO A 10 -2.95 3.34 8.14
C PRO A 10 -4.12 4.17 8.67
N GLY A 11 -3.91 5.47 8.88
CA GLY A 11 -4.90 6.40 9.42
C GLY A 11 -4.85 7.76 8.73
N ALA A 12 -5.94 8.52 8.88
CA ALA A 12 -6.05 9.84 8.27
C ALA A 12 -4.99 10.82 8.82
N GLY A 13 -4.42 11.64 7.94
CA GLY A 13 -3.45 12.69 8.30
C GLY A 13 -2.05 12.20 8.67
N GLN A 14 -1.75 10.90 8.54
CA GLN A 14 -0.41 10.36 8.84
C GLN A 14 0.62 10.66 7.74
N TRP A 15 0.14 10.89 6.50
CA TRP A 15 0.95 11.40 5.41
C TRP A 15 1.04 12.93 5.46
N PRO A 16 2.21 13.55 5.20
CA PRO A 16 2.34 15.01 5.10
C PRO A 16 1.40 15.57 4.03
N GLY A 17 0.58 16.54 4.43
CA GLY A 17 -0.27 17.31 3.53
C GLY A 17 -0.25 18.79 3.89
N SER A 18 -0.80 19.61 3.00
CA SER A 18 -1.07 21.03 3.23
C SER A 18 -2.40 21.22 3.97
N ALA A 19 -2.62 22.41 4.54
CA ALA A 19 -3.89 22.76 5.18
C ALA A 19 -5.08 22.83 4.20
N THR A 20 -4.83 22.83 2.90
CA THR A 20 -5.85 22.86 1.83
C THR A 20 -6.08 21.49 1.20
N ASP A 21 -5.33 20.47 1.61
CA ASP A 21 -5.46 19.14 1.03
C ASP A 21 -6.71 18.45 1.55
N TRP A 22 -7.32 17.65 0.68
CA TRP A 22 -8.45 16.81 1.03
C TRP A 22 -7.96 15.52 1.69
N PHE A 23 -8.72 15.04 2.67
CA PHE A 23 -8.46 13.77 3.34
C PHE A 23 -9.38 12.72 2.75
N CYS A 24 -8.84 11.61 2.26
CA CYS A 24 -9.62 10.52 1.68
C CYS A 24 -9.45 9.23 2.47
N VAL A 25 -10.56 8.58 2.81
CA VAL A 25 -10.57 7.20 3.29
C VAL A 25 -10.83 6.31 2.09
N ILE A 26 -9.99 5.29 1.95
CA ILE A 26 -10.17 4.23 0.98
C ILE A 26 -10.73 3.01 1.71
N THR A 27 -11.85 2.50 1.21
CA THR A 27 -12.47 1.27 1.69
C THR A 27 -12.35 0.19 0.62
N ALA A 28 -12.33 -1.07 1.06
CA ALA A 28 -12.33 -2.23 0.19
C ALA A 28 -13.11 -3.36 0.88
N GLU A 29 -13.54 -4.35 0.11
CA GLU A 29 -14.20 -5.53 0.65
C GLU A 29 -13.22 -6.39 1.44
N LYS A 30 -13.57 -6.74 2.68
CA LYS A 30 -12.71 -7.55 3.56
C LYS A 30 -12.23 -8.85 2.90
N GLY A 31 -13.16 -9.61 2.30
CA GLY A 31 -12.80 -10.87 1.64
C GLY A 31 -11.88 -10.66 0.43
N ALA A 32 -12.00 -9.53 -0.29
CA ALA A 32 -11.08 -9.21 -1.38
C ALA A 32 -9.69 -8.80 -0.85
N LEU A 33 -9.65 -8.08 0.27
CA LEU A 33 -8.41 -7.76 0.97
C LEU A 33 -7.70 -9.04 1.45
N GLU A 34 -8.41 -10.02 2.00
CA GLU A 34 -7.80 -11.30 2.41
C GLU A 34 -7.23 -12.08 1.21
N ARG A 35 -7.90 -12.03 0.04
CA ARG A 35 -7.47 -12.74 -1.17
C ARG A 35 -6.34 -12.05 -1.94
N VAL A 36 -6.29 -10.73 -1.98
CA VAL A 36 -5.31 -10.00 -2.80
C VAL A 36 -3.89 -10.22 -2.26
N SER A 37 -2.92 -10.36 -3.16
CA SER A 37 -1.50 -10.47 -2.79
C SER A 37 -1.00 -9.17 -2.18
N LYS A 38 -0.13 -9.29 -1.18
CA LYS A 38 0.45 -8.16 -0.45
C LYS A 38 1.93 -8.40 -0.22
N ALA A 39 2.76 -7.47 -0.64
CA ALA A 39 4.20 -7.53 -0.45
C ALA A 39 4.64 -6.45 0.53
N TRP A 40 5.30 -6.84 1.61
CA TRP A 40 6.21 -5.93 2.32
C TRP A 40 7.47 -5.77 1.47
N VAL A 41 7.76 -4.53 1.08
CA VAL A 41 8.90 -4.17 0.23
C VAL A 41 9.92 -3.43 1.11
N PRO A 42 11.01 -4.08 1.52
CA PRO A 42 12.06 -3.45 2.33
C PRO A 42 12.83 -2.42 1.49
N LYS A 43 13.64 -1.60 2.14
CA LYS A 43 14.49 -0.64 1.41
C LYS A 43 15.53 -1.36 0.56
N PHE A 44 16.07 -2.46 1.09
CA PHE A 44 17.04 -3.32 0.43
C PHE A 44 16.60 -4.78 0.46
N ASP A 45 16.84 -5.51 -0.62
CA ASP A 45 16.78 -6.97 -0.68
C ASP A 45 18.19 -7.48 -1.00
N GLY A 46 18.89 -7.91 0.05
CA GLY A 46 20.35 -8.09 -0.01
C GLY A 46 21.06 -6.79 -0.36
N GLU A 47 21.81 -6.78 -1.46
CA GLU A 47 22.53 -5.59 -1.96
C GLU A 47 21.66 -4.72 -2.88
N THR A 48 20.44 -5.17 -3.23
CA THR A 48 19.58 -4.47 -4.18
C THR A 48 18.69 -3.48 -3.44
N GLU A 49 18.91 -2.18 -3.66
CA GLU A 49 17.96 -1.16 -3.23
C GLU A 49 16.66 -1.27 -4.04
N LEU A 50 15.52 -1.38 -3.37
CA LEU A 50 14.20 -1.51 -4.00
C LEU A 50 13.46 -0.18 -4.05
N TRP A 51 13.57 0.64 -3.01
CA TRP A 51 12.86 1.92 -2.93
C TRP A 51 13.41 2.91 -3.96
N PHE A 52 12.52 3.76 -4.49
CA PHE A 52 12.85 4.80 -5.47
C PHE A 52 13.46 4.30 -6.79
N LYS A 53 13.52 2.98 -7.00
CA LYS A 53 13.85 2.38 -8.28
C LYS A 53 12.65 2.36 -9.22
N ALA A 54 12.93 2.03 -10.46
CA ALA A 54 11.91 1.80 -11.47
C ALA A 54 10.99 0.63 -11.07
N ASP A 55 9.77 0.64 -11.61
CA ASP A 55 8.73 -0.34 -11.25
C ASP A 55 9.17 -1.79 -11.52
N ASP A 56 10.01 -2.02 -12.53
CA ASP A 56 10.55 -3.33 -12.88
C ASP A 56 11.37 -3.96 -11.75
N VAL A 57 12.17 -3.17 -11.02
CA VAL A 57 12.94 -3.67 -9.87
C VAL A 57 12.01 -4.18 -8.76
N VAL A 58 10.94 -3.43 -8.44
CA VAL A 58 9.96 -3.83 -7.43
C VAL A 58 9.11 -5.00 -7.92
N ASN A 59 8.73 -5.01 -9.20
CA ASN A 59 7.97 -6.10 -9.80
C ASN A 59 8.74 -7.42 -9.75
N ASN A 60 10.03 -7.40 -10.12
CA ASN A 60 10.92 -8.55 -10.02
C ASN A 60 11.05 -9.04 -8.58
N TYR A 61 11.07 -8.15 -7.58
CA TYR A 61 11.05 -8.55 -6.17
C TYR A 61 9.75 -9.26 -5.80
N ILE A 62 8.60 -8.72 -6.20
CA ILE A 62 7.28 -9.33 -5.95
C ILE A 62 7.19 -10.74 -6.57
N GLU A 63 7.66 -10.90 -7.81
CA GLU A 63 7.69 -12.21 -8.50
C GLU A 63 8.64 -13.21 -7.82
N ARG A 64 9.74 -12.74 -7.22
CA ARG A 64 10.63 -13.60 -6.41
C ARG A 64 9.99 -14.07 -5.10
N LEU A 65 9.14 -13.24 -4.47
CA LEU A 65 8.42 -13.64 -3.26
C LEU A 65 7.42 -14.77 -3.53
N GLU A 66 6.77 -14.72 -4.70
CA GLU A 66 5.79 -15.69 -5.15
C GLU A 66 5.61 -15.58 -6.66
N SER A 67 6.08 -16.58 -7.42
CA SER A 67 6.06 -16.54 -8.89
C SER A 67 4.65 -16.51 -9.49
N SER A 68 3.62 -16.87 -8.71
CA SER A 68 2.22 -16.80 -9.14
C SER A 68 1.56 -15.43 -8.93
N TRP A 69 2.23 -14.48 -8.26
CA TRP A 69 1.69 -13.14 -8.04
C TRP A 69 1.84 -12.25 -9.27
N ASP A 70 0.83 -11.42 -9.52
CA ASP A 70 0.86 -10.35 -10.52
C ASP A 70 1.28 -9.04 -9.83
N PRO A 71 2.47 -8.47 -10.12
CA PRO A 71 2.92 -7.22 -9.51
C PRO A 71 2.02 -6.01 -9.78
N ALA A 72 1.28 -6.01 -10.90
CA ALA A 72 0.30 -4.97 -11.22
C ALA A 72 -0.99 -5.09 -10.39
N LYS A 73 -1.17 -6.21 -9.69
CA LYS A 73 -2.32 -6.51 -8.81
C LYS A 73 -1.90 -6.94 -7.40
N THR A 74 -0.71 -6.54 -6.96
CA THR A 74 -0.19 -6.82 -5.62
C THR A 74 -0.08 -5.54 -4.80
N LEU A 75 -0.80 -5.45 -3.67
CA LEU A 75 -0.64 -4.35 -2.73
C LEU A 75 0.80 -4.32 -2.22
N ARG A 76 1.36 -3.13 -2.05
CA ARG A 76 2.77 -2.98 -1.63
C ARG A 76 2.81 -2.18 -0.35
N MET A 77 3.50 -2.67 0.67
CA MET A 77 3.65 -2.01 1.95
C MET A 77 5.12 -1.72 2.21
N SER A 78 5.42 -0.60 2.86
CA SER A 78 6.78 -0.31 3.34
C SER A 78 6.74 0.68 4.50
N ILE A 79 7.87 0.82 5.18
CA ILE A 79 8.15 1.99 6.01
C ILE A 79 8.25 3.22 5.09
N ILE A 80 7.83 4.39 5.57
CA ILE A 80 8.01 5.70 4.92
C ILE A 80 9.48 6.11 5.02
N ASP A 81 10.13 6.43 3.90
CA ASP A 81 11.55 6.80 3.92
C ASP A 81 11.80 8.00 4.85
N GLY A 82 12.87 7.90 5.64
CA GLY A 82 13.21 8.89 6.65
C GLY A 82 12.31 8.91 7.90
N ARG A 83 11.42 7.92 8.08
CA ARG A 83 10.56 7.79 9.27
C ARG A 83 10.85 6.54 10.11
N GLY A 84 10.13 6.40 11.24
CA GLY A 84 10.30 5.29 12.17
C GLY A 84 9.62 4.01 11.70
N TRP A 85 9.93 2.89 12.36
CA TRP A 85 9.41 1.55 12.07
C TRP A 85 7.87 1.47 11.94
N ASN A 86 7.15 2.29 12.71
CA ASN A 86 5.68 2.30 12.74
C ASN A 86 5.06 3.26 11.71
N ASP A 87 5.86 4.10 11.06
CA ASP A 87 5.41 5.01 10.02
C ASP A 87 5.38 4.25 8.69
N VAL A 88 4.30 3.51 8.47
CA VAL A 88 4.13 2.65 7.29
C VAL A 88 3.15 3.24 6.28
N GLN A 89 3.26 2.77 5.05
CA GLN A 89 2.41 3.16 3.93
C GLN A 89 2.02 1.93 3.11
N MET A 90 0.97 2.09 2.31
CA MET A 90 0.54 1.08 1.35
C MET A 90 0.27 1.72 -0.01
N VAL A 91 0.73 1.07 -1.07
CA VAL A 91 0.42 1.40 -2.45
C VAL A 91 -0.66 0.46 -2.96
N ILE A 92 -1.69 1.05 -3.57
CA ILE A 92 -2.71 0.36 -4.36
C ILE A 92 -2.31 0.50 -5.83
N PRO A 93 -1.80 -0.56 -6.50
CA PRO A 93 -1.51 -0.52 -7.92
C PRO A 93 -2.75 -0.22 -8.77
N PRO A 94 -2.58 0.41 -9.94
CA PRO A 94 -3.69 0.70 -10.85
C PRO A 94 -4.50 -0.54 -11.26
N GLY A 95 -3.88 -1.73 -11.36
CA GLY A 95 -4.57 -2.97 -11.75
C GLY A 95 -5.60 -3.46 -10.72
N LEU A 96 -5.60 -2.90 -9.50
CA LEU A 96 -6.59 -3.20 -8.46
C LEU A 96 -7.80 -2.27 -8.48
N LEU A 97 -7.74 -1.18 -9.25
CA LEU A 97 -8.85 -0.22 -9.34
C LEU A 97 -10.02 -0.83 -10.12
N ASN A 98 -11.25 -0.52 -9.68
CA ASN A 98 -12.47 -1.03 -10.32
C ASN A 98 -12.52 -0.69 -11.83
N SER A 99 -12.06 0.51 -12.22
CA SER A 99 -12.01 0.96 -13.61
C SER A 99 -11.09 0.12 -14.50
N ASN A 100 -10.14 -0.61 -13.89
CA ASN A 100 -9.16 -1.45 -14.57
C ASN A 100 -9.46 -2.95 -14.38
N GLY A 101 -10.69 -3.29 -14.00
CA GLY A 101 -11.11 -4.68 -13.78
C GLY A 101 -10.67 -5.26 -12.43
N GLY A 102 -10.27 -4.42 -11.48
CA GLY A 102 -10.00 -4.83 -10.10
C GLY A 102 -11.29 -5.23 -9.38
N ALA A 103 -11.20 -6.27 -8.54
CA ALA A 103 -12.32 -6.85 -7.81
C ALA A 103 -12.21 -6.65 -6.30
N MET A 104 -11.62 -5.52 -5.88
CA MET A 104 -11.46 -5.16 -4.46
C MET A 104 -12.64 -4.39 -3.88
N GLY A 105 -13.57 -3.93 -4.71
CA GLY A 105 -14.68 -3.08 -4.27
C GLY A 105 -14.17 -1.74 -3.72
N ILE A 106 -13.12 -1.18 -4.32
CA ILE A 106 -12.47 0.02 -3.81
C ILE A 106 -13.42 1.21 -3.94
N ALA A 107 -13.61 1.94 -2.84
CA ALA A 107 -14.33 3.21 -2.83
C ALA A 107 -13.56 4.25 -2.03
N ALA A 108 -13.57 5.49 -2.53
CA ALA A 108 -12.96 6.63 -1.87
C ALA A 108 -14.04 7.58 -1.33
N SER A 109 -13.92 7.98 -0.08
CA SER A 109 -14.73 9.04 0.53
C SER A 109 -13.81 10.11 1.07
N CYS A 110 -13.94 11.33 0.53
CA CYS A 110 -13.06 12.44 0.88
C CYS A 110 -13.78 13.54 1.66
N ARG A 111 -13.06 14.23 2.53
CA ARG A 111 -13.51 15.36 3.36
C ARG A 111 -12.43 16.44 3.37
N GLU A 112 -12.85 17.69 3.54
CA GLU A 112 -11.93 18.82 3.63
C GLU A 112 -11.23 18.90 4.99
N LYS A 113 -11.89 18.44 6.06
CA LYS A 113 -11.36 18.52 7.42
C LYS A 113 -11.01 17.13 7.92
N LEU A 114 -9.82 17.01 8.50
CA LEU A 114 -9.38 15.79 9.19
C LEU A 114 -10.34 15.38 10.32
N ALA A 115 -10.96 16.34 11.00
CA ALA A 115 -11.93 16.07 12.07
C ALA A 115 -13.20 15.34 11.59
N ASP A 116 -13.50 15.39 10.28
CA ASP A 116 -14.65 14.71 9.68
C ASP A 116 -14.28 13.29 9.19
N MET A 117 -13.03 12.86 9.43
CA MET A 117 -12.53 11.57 9.01
C MET A 117 -12.73 10.50 10.10
N PRO A 118 -12.95 9.24 9.70
CA PRO A 118 -12.85 8.10 10.61
C PRO A 118 -11.50 8.11 11.34
N THR A 119 -11.52 7.75 12.63
CA THR A 119 -10.33 7.73 13.50
C THR A 119 -9.66 6.35 13.54
N GLU A 120 -10.25 5.36 12.88
CA GLU A 120 -9.75 4.01 12.79
C GLU A 120 -8.38 3.98 12.10
N VAL A 121 -7.47 3.21 12.69
CA VAL A 121 -6.12 2.98 12.16
C VAL A 121 -6.02 1.52 11.76
N VAL A 122 -5.70 1.26 10.50
CA VAL A 122 -5.54 -0.10 9.98
C VAL A 122 -4.22 -0.69 10.49
N ASN A 123 -4.30 -1.74 11.28
CA ASN A 123 -3.10 -2.43 11.76
C ASN A 123 -2.63 -3.49 10.77
N TYR A 124 -1.65 -3.16 9.92
CA TYR A 124 -1.08 -4.09 8.94
C TYR A 124 -0.40 -5.31 9.59
N ASP A 125 0.01 -5.25 10.86
CA ASP A 125 0.62 -6.39 11.57
C ASP A 125 -0.37 -7.52 11.86
N THR A 126 -1.67 -7.23 11.79
CA THR A 126 -2.74 -8.22 11.98
C THR A 126 -3.11 -8.97 10.69
N TRP A 127 -2.50 -8.62 9.56
CA TRP A 127 -2.76 -9.29 8.28
C TRP A 127 -1.87 -10.52 8.15
N HIS A 128 -2.48 -11.66 7.82
CA HIS A 128 -1.77 -12.94 7.71
C HIS A 128 -2.04 -13.66 6.38
N GLU A 129 -3.05 -13.22 5.63
CA GLU A 129 -3.52 -13.83 4.40
C GLU A 129 -2.85 -13.21 3.17
N ASN A 130 -2.28 -14.09 2.34
CA ASN A 130 -1.64 -13.75 1.06
C ASN A 130 -0.66 -12.56 1.15
N ILE A 131 0.14 -12.56 2.22
CA ILE A 131 1.13 -11.54 2.54
C ILE A 131 2.53 -12.17 2.66
N LYS A 132 3.54 -11.54 2.05
CA LYS A 132 4.94 -11.98 2.07
C LYS A 132 5.88 -10.78 2.06
N GLY A 133 7.18 -11.05 2.19
CA GLY A 133 8.25 -10.05 2.21
C GLY A 133 8.63 -9.65 3.63
N ASN A 134 9.50 -8.65 3.74
CA ASN A 134 9.95 -8.11 5.03
C ASN A 134 9.78 -6.59 5.06
N ARG A 135 9.42 -6.05 6.22
CA ARG A 135 9.31 -4.61 6.45
C ARG A 135 10.69 -3.92 6.38
N GLU A 136 11.75 -4.63 6.76
CA GLU A 136 13.16 -4.20 6.69
C GLU A 136 14.08 -5.27 6.09
#